data_AF-A0A7X7Q8U7-F1
#
_entry.id   AF-A0A7X7Q8U7-F1
#
_cell.length_a   1.000
_cell.length_b   1.000
_cell.length_c   1.000
_cell.angle_alpha   90.00
_cell.angle_beta   90.00
_cell.angle_gamma   90.00
#
_symmetry.space_group_name_H-M   'P 1'
#
loop_
_entity.id
_entity.type
_entity.pdbx_description
1 polymer ?
#
loop_
_entity_poly.entity_id
_entity_poly.type
_entity_poly.pdbx_seq_one_letter_code
_entity_poly.pdbx_strand_id
1 'polypeptide(L)' 'MATDFTDELVLMRIDDALMAEAAAIRPHVKTLDALHLASAQRVGVTNVTVVTHDATMLRVADALGFDVLDPT' A
#
# COMPACT_ATOMS: atom_id res chain seq x y z
N MET A 1 -13.14 -18.51 11.53
CA MET A 1 -12.98 -17.16 12.13
C MET A 1 -11.77 -16.41 11.60
N ALA A 2 -10.53 -16.92 11.68
CA ALA A 2 -9.38 -16.28 10.98
C ALA A 2 -9.28 -16.69 9.49
N THR A 3 -9.67 -17.94 9.17
CA THR A 3 -9.68 -18.51 7.81
C THR A 3 -10.62 -17.76 6.86
N ASP A 4 -11.81 -17.43 7.35
CA ASP A 4 -12.91 -16.92 6.51
C ASP A 4 -12.58 -15.52 5.94
N PHE A 5 -11.76 -14.72 6.65
CA PHE A 5 -11.34 -13.40 6.19
C PHE A 5 -10.29 -13.49 5.07
N THR A 6 -9.36 -14.44 5.17
CA THR A 6 -8.30 -14.57 4.15
C THR A 6 -8.79 -15.16 2.85
N ASP A 7 -9.94 -15.87 2.86
CA ASP A 7 -10.54 -16.45 1.66
C ASP A 7 -11.03 -15.38 0.66
N GLU A 8 -11.31 -14.16 1.15
CA GLU A 8 -11.71 -13.02 0.33
C GLU A 8 -10.52 -12.16 -0.14
N LEU A 9 -9.28 -12.54 0.22
CA LEU A 9 -8.08 -11.78 -0.07
C LEU A 9 -7.19 -12.47 -1.10
N VAL A 10 -6.62 -11.68 -2.00
CA VAL A 10 -5.50 -12.12 -2.83
C VAL A 10 -4.20 -11.77 -2.12
N LEU A 11 -3.41 -12.78 -1.79
CA LEU A 11 -2.11 -12.58 -1.15
C LEU A 11 -1.03 -12.28 -2.19
N MET A 12 -0.29 -11.19 -2.00
CA MET A 12 0.89 -10.86 -2.78
C MET A 12 2.14 -11.33 -2.04
N ARG A 13 3.04 -12.01 -2.76
CA ARG A 13 4.34 -12.41 -2.22
C ARG A 13 5.24 -11.18 -2.07
N ILE A 14 5.88 -11.04 -0.92
CA ILE A 14 6.95 -10.07 -0.70
C ILE A 14 8.27 -10.69 -1.17
N ASP A 15 8.92 -10.06 -2.15
CA ASP A 15 10.23 -10.43 -2.65
C ASP A 15 11.23 -9.27 -2.56
N ASP A 16 12.51 -9.57 -2.82
CA ASP A 16 13.58 -8.58 -2.71
C ASP A 16 13.37 -7.37 -3.62
N ALA A 17 12.75 -7.57 -4.80
CA ALA A 17 12.40 -6.49 -5.69
C ALA A 17 11.35 -5.56 -5.06
N LEU A 18 10.33 -6.11 -4.39
CA LEU A 18 9.32 -5.31 -3.70
C LEU A 18 9.94 -4.53 -2.54
N MET A 19 10.85 -5.17 -1.81
CA MET A 19 11.58 -4.54 -0.71
C MET A 19 12.44 -3.36 -1.20
N ALA A 20 13.06 -3.49 -2.38
CA ALA A 20 13.83 -2.42 -3.00
C ALA A 20 12.94 -1.24 -3.43
N GLU A 21 11.79 -1.52 -4.04
CA GLU A 21 10.78 -0.51 -4.41
C GLU A 21 10.27 0.24 -3.17
N ALA A 22 9.93 -0.48 -2.10
CA ALA A 22 9.50 0.10 -0.83
C ALA A 22 10.59 0.97 -0.20
N ALA A 23 11.86 0.57 -0.30
CA ALA A 23 12.97 1.35 0.24
C ALA A 23 13.11 2.74 -0.41
N ALA A 24 12.66 2.91 -1.66
CA ALA A 24 12.63 4.20 -2.35
C ALA A 24 11.52 5.14 -1.81
N ILE A 25 10.43 4.59 -1.27
CA ILE A 25 9.29 5.35 -0.71
C ILE A 25 9.51 5.69 0.78
N ARG A 26 10.21 4.80 1.51
CA ARG A 26 10.46 4.89 2.96
C ARG A 26 10.93 6.26 3.48
N PRO A 27 11.71 7.10 2.77
CA PRO A 27 12.06 8.43 3.28
C PRO A 27 10.86 9.31 3.68
N HIS A 28 9.63 8.96 3.27
CA HIS A 28 8.43 9.75 3.49
C HIS A 28 7.38 9.12 4.42
N VAL A 29 7.49 7.81 4.73
CA VAL A 29 6.49 7.03 5.50
C VAL A 29 7.15 5.95 6.35
N LYS A 30 6.40 5.29 7.24
CA LYS A 30 6.92 4.14 8.01
C LYS A 30 7.22 2.96 7.08
N THR A 31 8.08 2.05 7.53
CA THR A 31 8.53 0.90 6.71
C THR A 31 7.38 0.05 6.16
N LEU A 32 6.35 -0.21 6.98
CA LEU A 32 5.21 -1.03 6.55
C LEU A 32 4.33 -0.29 5.53
N ASP A 33 4.10 1.01 5.73
CA ASP A 33 3.36 1.85 4.79
C ASP A 33 4.06 1.90 3.42
N ALA A 34 5.39 2.04 3.42
CA ALA A 34 6.19 2.00 2.19
C ALA A 34 6.00 0.67 1.43
N LEU A 35 5.93 -0.44 2.16
CA LEU A 35 5.70 -1.76 1.57
C LEU A 35 4.29 -1.89 0.97
N HIS A 36 3.27 -1.36 1.66
CA HIS A 36 1.90 -1.32 1.15
C HIS A 36 1.80 -0.48 -0.12
N LEU A 37 2.42 0.70 -0.14
CA LEU A 37 2.40 1.59 -1.31
C LEU A 37 3.14 0.99 -2.52
N ALA A 38 4.31 0.37 -2.30
CA ALA A 38 5.01 -0.35 -3.35
C ALA A 38 4.18 -1.54 -3.88
N SER A 39 3.49 -2.26 -3.00
CA SER A 39 2.60 -3.37 -3.41
C SER A 39 1.43 -2.86 -4.25
N ALA A 40 0.83 -1.74 -3.86
CA ALA A 40 -0.24 -1.09 -4.61
C ALA A 40 0.22 -0.63 -6.01
N GLN A 41 1.47 -0.15 -6.15
CA GLN A 41 2.02 0.25 -7.45
C GLN A 41 2.10 -0.93 -8.43
N ARG A 42 2.41 -2.14 -7.93
CA ARG A 42 2.44 -3.36 -8.76
C ARG A 42 1.05 -3.80 -9.24
N VAL A 43 -0.01 -3.51 -8.49
CA VAL A 43 -1.40 -3.73 -8.95
C VAL A 43 -1.80 -2.67 -9.99
N GLY A 44 -1.24 -1.47 -9.86
CA GLY A 44 -1.40 -0.36 -10.79
C GLY A 44 -2.08 0.83 -10.12
N VAL A 45 -1.48 2.01 -10.29
CA VAL A 45 -1.89 3.25 -9.61
C VAL A 45 -3.34 3.65 -9.90
N THR A 46 -3.83 3.41 -11.11
CA THR A 46 -5.21 3.70 -11.52
C THR A 46 -6.22 2.61 -11.13
N ASN A 47 -5.76 1.49 -10.59
CA ASN A 47 -6.58 0.32 -10.26
C ASN A 47 -6.76 0.14 -8.74
N VAL A 48 -6.14 1.00 -7.93
CA VAL A 48 -6.13 0.88 -6.47
C VAL A 48 -6.51 2.20 -5.84
N THR A 49 -7.45 2.14 -4.90
CA THR A 49 -7.68 3.20 -3.92
C THR A 49 -6.97 2.83 -2.62
N VAL A 50 -6.10 3.70 -2.13
CA VAL A 50 -5.45 3.53 -0.82
C VAL A 50 -6.38 4.06 0.26
N VAL A 51 -6.87 3.14 1.10
CA VAL A 51 -7.78 3.47 2.21
C VAL A 51 -7.01 3.39 3.54
N THR A 52 -6.92 4.50 4.27
CA THR A 52 -6.18 4.54 5.55
C THR A 52 -6.58 5.73 6.41
N HIS A 53 -6.53 5.58 7.73
CA HIS A 53 -6.67 6.68 8.70
C HIS A 53 -5.33 7.42 8.95
N ASP A 54 -4.19 6.93 8.44
CA ASP A 54 -2.89 7.60 8.61
C ASP A 54 -2.74 8.73 7.58
N ALA A 55 -2.86 9.98 8.06
CA ALA A 55 -2.74 11.18 7.22
C ALA A 55 -1.41 11.30 6.47
N THR A 56 -0.32 10.73 7.00
CA THR A 56 0.97 10.73 6.30
C THR A 56 0.93 9.77 5.13
N MET A 57 0.35 8.58 5.33
CA MET A 57 0.18 7.60 4.26
C MET A 57 -0.78 8.10 3.18
N LEU A 58 -1.90 8.73 3.53
CA LEU A 58 -2.81 9.38 2.58
C LEU A 58 -2.07 10.37 1.68
N ARG A 59 -1.35 11.30 2.28
CA ARG A 59 -0.61 12.34 1.53
C ARG A 59 0.44 11.74 0.59
N VAL A 60 1.15 10.70 1.03
CA VAL A 60 2.18 10.08 0.19
C VAL A 60 1.56 9.22 -0.91
N ALA A 61 0.45 8.52 -0.64
CA ALA A 61 -0.29 7.77 -1.66
C ALA A 61 -0.82 8.71 -2.76
N ASP A 62 -1.44 9.83 -2.38
CA ASP A 62 -1.92 10.86 -3.31
C ASP A 62 -0.77 11.41 -4.17
N ALA A 63 0.38 11.70 -3.56
CA ALA A 63 1.57 12.15 -4.29
C ALA A 63 2.16 11.10 -5.25
N LEU A 64 1.92 9.80 -5.00
CA LEU A 64 2.29 8.71 -5.91
C LEU A 64 1.24 8.48 -7.02
N GLY A 65 0.13 9.24 -7.00
CA GLY A 65 -0.92 9.25 -8.01
C GLY A 65 -2.10 8.33 -7.73
N PHE A 66 -2.18 7.71 -6.53
CA PHE A 66 -3.31 6.86 -6.17
C PHE A 66 -4.54 7.70 -5.83
N ASP A 67 -5.73 7.14 -6.08
CA ASP A 67 -6.92 7.59 -5.38
C ASP A 67 -6.78 7.24 -3.89
N VAL A 68 -7.21 8.16 -3.01
CA VAL A 68 -7.07 7.98 -1.56
C VAL A 68 -8.38 8.24 -0.82
N LEU A 69 -8.62 7.52 0.27
CA LEU A 69 -9.80 7.68 1.13
C LEU A 69 -9.44 7.46 2.60
N ASP A 70 -9.85 8.38 3.47
CA ASP A 70 -9.96 8.12 4.91
C ASP A 70 -11.36 7.55 5.18
N PRO A 71 -11.51 6.31 5.69
CA PRO A 71 -12.82 5.66 5.79
C PRO A 71 -13.74 6.21 6.89
N THR A 72 -13.28 7.15 7.74
CA THR A 72 -14.00 7.84 8.84
C THR A 72 -14.87 6.99 9.76
#